data_AF-A0A2D8BWW5-F1
#
_entry.id   AF-A0A2D8BWW5-F1
#
_cell.length_a   1.000
_cell.length_b   1.000
_cell.length_c   1.000
_cell.angle_alpha   90.00
_cell.angle_beta   90.00
_cell.angle_gamma   90.00
#
_symmetry.space_group_name_H-M   'P 1'
#
loop_
_entity.id
_entity.type
_entity.pdbx_description
1 polymer ?
#
loop_
_entity_poly.entity_id
_entity_poly.type
_entity_poly.pdbx_seq_one_letter_code
_entity_poly.pdbx_strand_id
1 'polypeptide(L)'
;MSFLKKLKNLKIPSHDIRKKELWDAEGIIEGVSNQVLKFDLRPVKNNVKGGYFNTKADKMVFDIKNQWIIVDLEELHDYLKRNNLKKANLEDLISALDWNIILPKN
;
A
#
# COMPACT_ATOMS: atom_id res chain seq x y z
N MET A 1 6.64 6.92 13.93
CA MET A 1 6.47 8.00 12.94
C MET A 1 5.28 7.69 12.04
N SER A 2 4.71 8.70 11.35
CA SER A 2 3.61 8.50 10.39
C SER A 2 4.17 8.38 8.97
N PHE A 3 3.65 7.44 8.17
CA PHE A 3 4.01 7.25 6.76
C PHE A 3 3.84 8.53 5.94
N LEU A 4 2.81 9.33 6.26
CA LEU A 4 2.51 10.58 5.55
C LEU A 4 3.68 11.57 5.54
N LYS A 5 4.59 11.50 6.53
CA LYS A 5 5.79 12.35 6.59
C LYS A 5 6.84 11.97 5.54
N LYS A 6 6.72 10.81 4.90
CA LYS A 6 7.60 10.37 3.81
C LYS A 6 7.09 10.81 2.43
N LEU A 7 5.94 11.50 2.39
CA LEU A 7 5.31 11.95 1.15
C LEU A 7 5.54 13.45 0.91
N LYS A 8 6.00 13.78 -0.30
CA LYS A 8 5.93 15.14 -0.86
C LYS A 8 4.59 15.34 -1.55
N ASN A 9 4.13 16.59 -1.59
CA ASN A 9 2.86 16.99 -2.20
C ASN A 9 1.67 16.20 -1.64
N LEU A 10 1.67 15.97 -0.32
CA LEU A 10 0.65 15.19 0.36
C LEU A 10 -0.75 15.77 0.12
N LYS A 11 -1.65 14.91 -0.34
CA LYS A 11 -3.08 15.19 -0.46
C LYS A 11 -3.87 14.08 0.20
N ILE A 12 -4.88 14.47 0.99
CA ILE A 12 -5.80 13.53 1.65
C ILE A 12 -7.14 13.62 0.92
N PRO A 13 -7.77 12.50 0.54
CA PRO A 13 -9.07 12.52 -0.09
C PRO A 13 -10.15 12.98 0.89
N SER A 14 -11.23 13.57 0.37
CA SER A 14 -12.43 13.81 1.18
C SER A 14 -13.04 12.48 1.61
N HIS A 15 -13.91 12.53 2.63
CA HIS A 15 -14.59 11.34 3.15
C HIS A 15 -15.37 10.57 2.08
N ASP A 16 -16.04 11.29 1.18
CA ASP A 16 -16.84 10.68 0.11
C ASP A 16 -15.96 9.99 -0.95
N ILE A 17 -14.84 10.63 -1.33
CA ILE A 17 -13.86 10.01 -2.24
C ILE A 17 -13.25 8.77 -1.59
N ARG A 18 -12.87 8.87 -0.32
CA ARG A 18 -12.28 7.75 0.42
C ARG A 18 -13.21 6.54 0.49
N LYS A 19 -14.52 6.76 0.68
CA LYS A 19 -15.53 5.67 0.67
C LYS A 19 -15.71 5.03 -0.71
N LYS A 20 -15.59 5.80 -1.79
CA LYS A 20 -15.83 5.34 -3.16
C LYS A 20 -14.58 4.71 -3.78
N GLU A 21 -13.42 5.32 -3.58
CA GLU A 21 -12.16 4.98 -4.23
C GLU A 21 -11.20 4.20 -3.34
N LEU A 22 -11.41 4.20 -2.02
CA LEU A 22 -10.70 3.35 -1.05
C LEU A 22 -9.18 3.55 -0.99
N TRP A 23 -8.68 4.74 -1.31
CA TRP A 23 -7.30 5.18 -1.03
C TRP A 23 -7.29 6.26 0.08
N ASP A 24 -6.18 6.41 0.77
CA ASP A 24 -6.08 7.18 2.01
C ASP A 24 -5.16 8.40 1.91
N ALA A 25 -4.16 8.36 1.03
CA ALA A 25 -3.25 9.48 0.78
C ALA A 25 -2.76 9.46 -0.67
N GLU A 26 -2.47 10.62 -1.23
CA GLU A 26 -1.83 10.81 -2.53
C GLU A 26 -0.55 11.63 -2.31
N GLY A 27 0.53 11.27 -3.00
CA GLY A 27 1.78 12.00 -2.90
C GLY A 27 2.94 11.30 -3.59
N ILE A 28 4.14 11.86 -3.44
CA ILE A 28 5.38 11.35 -4.01
C ILE A 28 6.25 10.82 -2.86
N ILE A 29 6.70 9.57 -2.94
CA ILE A 29 7.63 9.02 -1.94
C ILE A 29 8.99 9.69 -2.11
N GLU A 30 9.42 10.44 -1.11
CA GLU A 30 10.69 11.14 -1.15
C GLU A 30 11.87 10.18 -1.30
N GLY A 31 12.77 10.48 -2.25
CA GLY A 31 13.99 9.70 -2.48
C GLY A 31 13.79 8.37 -3.22
N VAL A 32 12.56 8.04 -3.62
CA VAL A 32 12.26 6.78 -4.32
C VAL A 32 11.75 7.01 -5.74
N SER A 33 10.82 7.95 -5.93
CA SER A 33 10.28 8.27 -7.27
C SER A 33 9.89 9.73 -7.39
N ASN A 34 9.63 10.18 -8.61
CA ASN A 34 9.02 11.48 -8.90
C ASN A 34 7.53 11.36 -9.27
N GLN A 35 6.96 10.16 -9.15
CA GLN A 35 5.58 9.89 -9.53
C GLN A 35 4.64 10.21 -8.37
N VAL A 36 3.54 10.89 -8.67
CA VAL A 36 2.42 11.04 -7.72
C VAL A 36 1.62 9.75 -7.72
N LEU A 37 1.48 9.14 -6.55
CA LEU A 37 0.84 7.85 -6.35
C LEU A 37 -0.23 7.94 -5.26
N LYS A 38 -1.28 7.13 -5.40
CA LYS A 38 -2.32 6.92 -4.39
C LYS A 38 -1.97 5.72 -3.53
N PHE A 39 -2.08 5.89 -2.22
CA PHE A 39 -1.70 4.91 -1.20
C PHE A 39 -2.90 4.42 -0.40
N ASP A 40 -2.97 3.11 -0.23
CA ASP A 40 -3.83 2.44 0.75
C ASP A 40 -3.06 2.22 2.06
N LEU A 41 -3.48 2.94 3.09
CA LEU A 41 -2.93 2.95 4.45
C LEU A 41 -3.84 2.21 5.44
N ARG A 42 -4.84 1.46 4.98
CA ARG A 42 -5.74 0.70 5.84
C ARG A 42 -4.93 -0.28 6.72
N PRO A 43 -5.27 -0.40 8.01
CA PRO A 43 -4.47 -1.19 8.95
C PRO A 43 -4.51 -2.68 8.59
N VAL A 44 -3.38 -3.35 8.83
CA VAL A 44 -3.28 -4.81 8.74
C VAL A 44 -3.99 -5.41 9.97
N LYS A 45 -4.83 -6.43 9.78
CA LYS A 45 -5.43 -7.20 10.88
C LYS A 45 -4.89 -8.63 10.83
N ASN A 46 -4.26 -9.10 11.92
CA ASN A 46 -3.68 -10.45 12.02
C ASN A 46 -2.68 -10.79 10.90
N ASN A 47 -1.74 -9.90 10.58
CA ASN A 47 -0.75 -10.05 9.48
C ASN A 47 -1.35 -10.25 8.08
N VAL A 48 -2.66 -10.06 7.95
CA VAL A 48 -3.37 -10.18 6.70
C VAL A 48 -4.06 -8.84 6.44
N LYS A 49 -3.76 -8.22 5.30
CA LYS A 49 -4.67 -7.18 4.77
C LYS A 49 -5.85 -7.92 4.14
N GLY A 50 -6.80 -8.31 4.98
CA GLY A 50 -8.05 -8.91 4.55
C GLY A 50 -9.06 -7.82 4.19
N GLY A 51 -9.51 -7.76 2.95
CA GLY A 51 -10.51 -6.79 2.51
C GLY A 51 -10.63 -6.68 1.00
N TYR A 52 -11.28 -5.60 0.54
CA TYR A 52 -11.39 -5.27 -0.88
C TYR A 52 -10.03 -4.78 -1.39
N PHE A 53 -9.32 -5.63 -2.14
CA PHE A 53 -8.20 -5.20 -2.98
C PHE A 53 -8.67 -4.34 -4.16
N ASN A 54 -9.97 -4.34 -4.45
CA ASN A 54 -10.64 -3.44 -5.39
C ASN A 54 -10.68 -2.00 -4.86
N THR A 55 -9.51 -1.37 -4.73
CA THR A 55 -9.30 0.05 -4.46
C THR A 55 -8.70 0.72 -5.70
N LYS A 56 -8.85 2.04 -5.79
CA LYS A 56 -8.19 2.88 -6.81
C LYS A 56 -6.82 3.39 -6.34
N ALA A 57 -6.26 2.80 -5.28
CA ALA A 57 -4.88 3.01 -4.88
C ALA A 57 -3.92 2.37 -5.89
N ASP A 58 -2.79 3.03 -6.14
CA ASP A 58 -1.70 2.48 -6.96
C ASP A 58 -0.78 1.58 -6.12
N LYS A 59 -0.63 1.91 -4.83
CA LYS A 59 0.28 1.25 -3.90
C LYS A 59 -0.39 0.94 -2.57
N MET A 60 -0.02 -0.18 -1.95
CA MET A 60 -0.54 -0.60 -0.65
C MET A 60 0.59 -0.57 0.38
N VAL A 61 0.35 0.10 1.51
CA VAL A 61 1.36 0.26 2.56
C VAL A 61 1.07 -0.65 3.74
N PHE A 62 2.00 -1.53 4.05
CA PHE A 62 2.02 -2.33 5.26
C PHE A 62 2.82 -1.59 6.32
N ASP A 63 2.12 -1.13 7.35
CA ASP A 63 2.71 -0.55 8.54
C ASP A 63 3.10 -1.68 9.50
N ILE A 64 4.39 -2.01 9.55
CA ILE A 64 4.95 -2.99 10.49
C ILE A 64 5.90 -2.30 11.47
N LYS A 65 6.28 -2.98 12.56
CA LYS A 65 6.91 -2.37 13.74
C LYS A 65 8.03 -1.35 13.41
N ASN A 66 8.98 -1.72 12.55
CA ASN A 66 10.20 -0.93 12.32
C ASN A 66 10.27 -0.26 10.93
N GLN A 67 9.34 -0.58 10.03
CA GLN A 67 9.40 -0.14 8.64
C GLN A 67 8.01 -0.08 8.01
N TRP A 68 7.93 0.57 6.86
CA TRP A 68 6.79 0.50 5.96
C TRP A 68 7.19 -0.32 4.74
N ILE A 69 6.34 -1.24 4.35
CA ILE A 69 6.51 -2.02 3.13
C ILE A 69 5.44 -1.58 2.16
N ILE A 70 5.85 -1.11 0.99
CA ILE A 70 4.98 -0.59 -0.04
C ILE A 70 5.01 -1.59 -1.19
N VAL A 71 3.85 -2.11 -1.55
CA VAL A 71 3.71 -3.07 -2.64
C VAL A 71 2.88 -2.48 -3.77
N ASP A 72 3.15 -2.93 -4.98
CA ASP A 72 2.34 -2.61 -6.16
C ASP A 72 0.98 -3.34 -6.13
N LEU A 73 -0.12 -2.62 -6.34
CA LEU A 73 -1.45 -3.23 -6.32
C LEU A 73 -1.76 -4.05 -7.57
N GLU A 74 -1.26 -3.63 -8.73
CA GLU A 74 -1.47 -4.37 -9.97
C GLU A 74 -0.79 -5.73 -9.87
N GLU A 75 0.46 -5.73 -9.39
CA GLU A 75 1.22 -6.93 -9.14
C GLU A 75 0.59 -7.83 -8.06
N LEU A 76 0.14 -7.22 -6.96
CA LEU A 76 -0.60 -7.94 -5.91
C LEU A 76 -1.86 -8.61 -6.46
N HIS A 77 -2.64 -7.91 -7.28
CA HIS A 77 -3.85 -8.47 -7.89
C HIS A 77 -3.53 -9.65 -8.81
N ASP A 78 -2.49 -9.51 -9.61
CA ASP A 78 -2.03 -10.56 -10.51
C ASP A 78 -1.57 -11.79 -9.74
N TYR A 79 -0.78 -11.61 -8.68
CA TYR A 79 -0.37 -12.68 -7.78
C TYR A 79 -1.59 -13.40 -7.16
N LEU A 80 -2.55 -12.63 -6.62
CA LEU A 80 -3.76 -13.20 -6.01
C LEU A 80 -4.60 -13.99 -7.03
N LYS A 81 -4.74 -13.48 -8.26
CA LYS A 81 -5.47 -14.16 -9.34
C LYS A 81 -4.78 -15.45 -9.77
N ARG A 82 -3.47 -15.41 -10.04
CA ARG A 82 -2.69 -16.57 -10.49
C ARG A 82 -2.72 -17.71 -9.47
N ASN A 83 -2.77 -17.38 -8.17
CA ASN A 83 -2.77 -18.35 -7.08
C ASN A 83 -4.16 -18.66 -6.51
N ASN A 84 -5.24 -18.08 -7.07
CA ASN A 84 -6.62 -18.20 -6.59
C ASN A 84 -6.78 -17.87 -5.08
N LEU A 85 -6.05 -16.85 -4.62
CA LEU A 85 -6.02 -16.43 -3.23
C LEU A 85 -6.98 -15.28 -2.99
N LYS A 86 -7.73 -15.33 -1.89
CA LYS A 86 -8.60 -14.22 -1.44
C LYS A 86 -7.92 -13.32 -0.40
N LYS A 87 -6.79 -13.77 0.14
CA LYS A 87 -6.00 -13.14 1.20
C LYS A 87 -4.55 -13.54 0.97
N ALA A 88 -3.61 -12.64 1.24
CA ALA A 88 -2.19 -12.95 1.22
C ALA A 88 -1.53 -12.50 2.53
N ASN A 89 -0.58 -13.30 2.99
CA ASN A 89 0.33 -12.94 4.07
C ASN A 89 1.41 -12.02 3.51
N LEU A 90 1.82 -11.02 4.28
CA LEU A 90 2.86 -10.08 3.91
C LEU A 90 4.19 -10.76 3.56
N GLU A 91 4.58 -11.82 4.28
CA GLU A 91 5.85 -12.54 4.02
C GLU A 91 5.87 -13.21 2.64
N ASP A 92 4.75 -13.83 2.27
CA ASP A 92 4.58 -14.44 0.95
C ASP A 92 4.62 -13.37 -0.15
N LEU A 93 3.98 -12.23 0.09
CA LEU A 93 3.97 -11.11 -0.87
C LEU A 93 5.35 -10.51 -1.08
N ILE A 94 6.13 -10.29 -0.02
CA ILE A 94 7.49 -9.73 -0.15
C ILE A 94 8.38 -10.67 -0.97
N SER A 95 8.16 -11.99 -0.83
CA SER A 95 8.96 -12.99 -1.54
C SER A 95 8.50 -13.23 -2.98
N ALA A 96 7.22 -12.99 -3.28
CA ALA A 96 6.61 -13.30 -4.57
C ALA A 96 6.44 -12.10 -5.50
N LEU A 97 6.41 -10.87 -4.96
CA LEU A 97 6.31 -9.64 -5.74
C LEU A 97 7.72 -9.13 -6.07
N ASP A 98 7.96 -8.83 -7.33
CA ASP A 98 9.17 -8.24 -7.87
C ASP A 98 9.35 -6.79 -7.39
N TRP A 99 8.24 -6.06 -7.18
CA TRP A 99 8.30 -4.64 -6.81
C TRP A 99 7.82 -4.35 -5.38
N ASN A 100 8.77 -4.29 -4.46
CA ASN A 100 8.54 -3.90 -3.07
C ASN A 100 9.49 -2.77 -2.63
N ILE A 101 8.96 -1.72 -2.01
CA ILE A 101 9.77 -0.65 -1.41
C ILE A 101 9.72 -0.78 0.11
N ILE A 102 10.89 -0.82 0.75
CA ILE A 102 11.04 -0.85 2.19
C ILE A 102 11.52 0.51 2.68
N LEU A 103 10.73 1.18 3.52
CA LEU A 103 11.07 2.46 4.12
C LEU A 103 11.25 2.32 5.64
N PRO A 104 12.41 2.67 6.20
CA PRO A 104 12.62 2.63 7.65
C PRO A 104 11.84 3.72 8.38
N LYS A 105 11.40 3.42 9.61
CA LYS A 105 10.66 4.35 10.49
C LYS A 105 11.55 5.30 11.32
N ASN A 106 12.86 5.14 11.17
CA ASN A 106 13.92 5.90 11.83
C ASN A 106 13.70 7.41 11.72
#